data_AF-A0A077ZQX1-F1
#
_entry.id   AF-A0A077ZQX1-F1
#
_cell.length_a   1.000
_cell.length_b   1.000
_cell.length_c   1.000
_cell.angle_alpha   90.00
_cell.angle_beta   90.00
_cell.angle_gamma   90.00
#
_symmetry.space_group_name_H-M   'P 1'
#
loop_
_entity.id
_entity.type
_entity.pdbx_description
1 polymer ?
#
loop_
_entity_poly.entity_id
_entity_poly.type
_entity_poly.pdbx_seq_one_letter_code
_entity_poly.pdbx_strand_id
1 'polypeptide(L)'
;MEFQPDLVFVSAGFDAAVGCPLGNMRVSPQAFGYFMKMLLPIAGSRLVVALESGCSVDWLKWFVSCVIRALLHDPLFELSDINVPVTLSVANTIRLVATAHRTQWHCMSAFLGTIASCLLTTESRPSDVTVPKFIGDQILLKAYWFNIIKVSFL
;
A
#
# COMPACT_ATOMS: atom_id res chain seq x y z
N MET A 1 -18.38 1.08 4.63
CA MET A 1 -17.25 1.48 3.76
C MET A 1 -17.70 2.69 2.97
N GLU A 2 -16.89 3.74 2.86
CA GLU A 2 -17.39 5.05 2.41
C GLU A 2 -17.58 5.18 0.89
N PHE A 3 -16.65 4.65 0.08
CA PHE A 3 -16.73 4.80 -1.39
C PHE A 3 -17.70 3.82 -2.08
N GLN A 4 -17.71 2.55 -1.66
CA GLN A 4 -18.56 1.47 -2.22
C GLN A 4 -18.49 1.33 -3.76
N PRO A 5 -17.33 0.92 -4.31
CA PRO A 5 -17.15 0.81 -5.76
C PRO A 5 -17.98 -0.32 -6.37
N ASP A 6 -18.47 -0.12 -7.60
CA ASP A 6 -19.12 -1.18 -8.39
C ASP A 6 -18.11 -2.10 -9.10
N LEU A 7 -16.89 -1.59 -9.33
CA LEU A 7 -15.79 -2.28 -9.99
C LEU A 7 -14.45 -1.75 -9.47
N VAL A 8 -13.55 -2.68 -9.15
CA VAL A 8 -12.21 -2.35 -8.65
C VAL A 8 -11.17 -2.71 -9.71
N PHE A 9 -10.46 -1.70 -10.19
CA PHE A 9 -9.29 -1.88 -11.05
C PHE A 9 -8.01 -1.76 -10.21
N VAL A 10 -7.17 -2.78 -10.30
CA VAL A 10 -5.85 -2.83 -9.67
C VAL A 10 -4.83 -2.74 -10.77
N SER A 11 -4.15 -1.59 -10.86
CA SER A 11 -2.92 -1.48 -11.62
C SER A 11 -1.78 -2.05 -10.77
N ALA A 12 -1.28 -3.20 -11.21
CA ALA A 12 -0.31 -4.01 -10.50
C ALA A 12 1.09 -3.75 -11.04
N GLY A 13 1.80 -2.83 -10.39
CA GLY A 13 3.23 -2.67 -10.52
C GLY A 13 3.95 -3.51 -9.45
N PHE A 14 4.87 -4.37 -9.86
CA PHE A 14 5.72 -5.14 -8.95
C PHE A 14 7.11 -4.52 -8.80
N ASP A 15 7.23 -3.21 -8.98
CA ASP A 15 8.48 -2.48 -8.80
C ASP A 15 8.84 -2.32 -7.32
N ALA A 16 7.87 -2.32 -6.39
CA ALA A 16 8.12 -2.38 -4.94
C ALA A 16 8.63 -3.72 -4.40
N ALA A 17 8.65 -4.74 -5.26
CA ALA A 17 9.07 -6.08 -4.93
C ALA A 17 10.48 -6.12 -4.32
N VAL A 18 10.66 -7.00 -3.34
CA VAL A 18 12.00 -7.43 -2.93
C VAL A 18 12.76 -7.97 -4.16
N GLY A 19 13.99 -7.50 -4.35
CA GLY A 19 14.84 -7.88 -5.48
C GLY A 19 14.64 -7.06 -6.76
N CYS A 20 13.65 -6.15 -6.80
CA CYS A 20 13.53 -5.20 -7.90
C CYS A 20 14.69 -4.18 -7.85
N PRO A 21 15.44 -3.96 -8.95
CA PRO A 21 16.50 -2.96 -8.98
C PRO A 21 15.97 -1.52 -9.09
N LEU A 22 14.70 -1.34 -9.49
CA LEU A 22 14.09 -0.04 -9.74
C LEU A 22 13.39 0.53 -8.50
N GLY A 23 12.67 -0.31 -7.75
CA GLY A 23 12.02 0.11 -6.51
C GLY A 23 12.90 -0.20 -5.32
N ASN A 24 13.31 0.83 -4.59
CA ASN A 24 14.09 0.71 -3.36
C ASN A 24 13.22 0.23 -2.17
N MET A 25 12.35 -0.73 -2.42
CA MET A 25 11.41 -1.31 -1.47
C MET A 25 11.68 -2.81 -1.31
N ARG A 26 11.02 -3.42 -0.33
CA ARG A 26 11.25 -4.83 0.04
C ARG A 26 9.94 -5.55 0.29
N VAL A 27 8.93 -5.29 -0.55
CA VAL A 27 7.62 -5.94 -0.43
C VAL A 27 7.74 -7.40 -0.88
N SER A 28 7.38 -8.33 0.00
CA SER A 28 7.44 -9.76 -0.30
C SER A 28 6.34 -10.19 -1.30
N PRO A 29 6.52 -11.28 -2.06
CA PRO A 29 5.47 -11.81 -2.94
C PRO A 29 4.15 -12.07 -2.22
N GLN A 30 4.23 -12.59 -1.00
CA GLN A 30 3.09 -12.87 -0.14
C GLN A 30 2.28 -11.60 0.13
N ALA A 31 2.93 -10.46 0.42
CA ALA A 31 2.25 -9.21 0.72
C ALA A 31 1.33 -8.75 -0.42
N PHE A 32 1.73 -8.93 -1.69
CA PHE A 32 0.86 -8.65 -2.84
C PHE A 32 -0.41 -9.52 -2.86
N GLY A 33 -0.31 -10.80 -2.50
CA GLY A 33 -1.47 -11.66 -2.32
C GLY A 33 -2.40 -11.18 -1.20
N TYR A 34 -1.83 -10.72 -0.07
CA TYR A 34 -2.61 -10.17 1.03
C TYR A 34 -3.28 -8.83 0.66
N PHE A 35 -2.65 -7.99 -0.15
CA PHE A 35 -3.29 -6.78 -0.68
C PHE A 35 -4.54 -7.14 -1.48
N MET A 36 -4.49 -8.18 -2.31
CA MET A 36 -5.69 -8.66 -3.04
C MET A 36 -6.75 -9.18 -2.08
N LYS A 37 -6.36 -9.95 -1.05
CA LYS A 37 -7.28 -10.43 -0.02
C LYS A 37 -7.99 -9.30 0.74
N MET A 38 -7.34 -8.15 0.93
CA MET A 38 -7.95 -6.96 1.51
C MET A 38 -8.94 -6.26 0.57
N LEU A 39 -8.72 -6.34 -0.75
CA LEU A 39 -9.57 -5.71 -1.76
C LEU A 39 -10.79 -6.57 -2.16
N LEU A 40 -10.68 -7.89 -2.12
CA LEU A 40 -11.76 -8.81 -2.53
C LEU A 40 -13.10 -8.56 -1.81
N PRO A 41 -13.16 -8.36 -0.48
CA PRO A 41 -14.43 -8.04 0.19
C PRO A 41 -15.05 -6.71 -0.25
N ILE A 42 -14.23 -5.79 -0.77
CA ILE A 42 -14.66 -4.47 -1.26
C ILE A 42 -15.20 -4.57 -2.68
N ALA A 43 -14.51 -5.33 -3.52
CA ALA A 43 -14.83 -5.50 -4.93
C ALA A 43 -15.99 -6.48 -5.18
N GLY A 44 -16.31 -7.33 -4.19
CA GLY A 44 -17.19 -8.47 -4.40
C GLY A 44 -16.61 -9.40 -5.47
N SER A 45 -17.38 -9.65 -6.52
CA SER A 45 -16.96 -10.47 -7.67
C SER A 45 -16.32 -9.67 -8.81
N ARG A 46 -16.07 -8.37 -8.63
CA ARG A 46 -15.71 -7.44 -9.70
C ARG A 46 -14.37 -6.77 -9.42
N LEU A 47 -13.31 -7.56 -9.49
CA LEU A 47 -11.93 -7.10 -9.35
C LEU A 47 -11.14 -7.47 -10.60
N VAL A 48 -10.54 -6.47 -11.24
CA VAL A 48 -9.67 -6.64 -12.41
C VAL A 48 -8.25 -6.23 -12.03
N VAL A 49 -7.30 -7.14 -12.18
CA VAL A 49 -5.87 -6.85 -11.99
C VAL A 49 -5.20 -6.75 -13.35
N ALA A 50 -4.60 -5.59 -13.64
CA ALA A 50 -3.83 -5.33 -14.85
C ALA A 50 -2.36 -5.11 -14.50
N LEU A 51 -1.47 -5.94 -15.04
CA LEU A 51 -0.02 -5.79 -14.87
C LEU A 51 0.44 -4.50 -15.56
N GLU A 52 1.10 -3.60 -14.83
CA GLU A 52 1.73 -2.40 -15.40
C GLU A 52 3.24 -2.56 -15.55
N SER A 53 3.91 -2.94 -14.48
CA SER A 53 5.36 -3.07 -14.42
C SER A 53 5.76 -4.28 -13.58
N GLY A 54 6.98 -4.76 -13.80
CA GLY A 54 7.53 -5.82 -13.00
C GLY A 54 9.04 -5.80 -13.03
N CYS A 55 9.63 -6.38 -12.00
CA CYS A 55 11.01 -6.83 -12.03
C CYS A 55 11.18 -7.98 -13.07
N SER A 56 12.39 -8.54 -13.16
CA SER A 56 12.67 -9.64 -14.11
C SER A 56 11.63 -10.77 -14.06
N VAL A 57 11.47 -11.45 -15.19
CA VAL A 57 10.47 -12.52 -15.38
C VAL A 57 10.55 -13.59 -14.28
N ASP A 58 11.74 -13.88 -13.80
CA ASP A 58 11.97 -14.86 -12.72
C ASP A 58 11.36 -14.48 -11.39
N TRP A 59 11.30 -13.19 -11.08
CA TRP A 59 10.67 -12.70 -9.86
C TRP A 59 9.17 -12.48 -10.08
N LEU A 60 8.78 -11.98 -11.25
CA LEU A 60 7.38 -11.71 -11.62
C LEU A 60 6.47 -12.92 -11.40
N LYS A 61 6.93 -14.14 -11.72
CA LYS A 61 6.15 -15.38 -11.53
C LYS A 61 5.70 -15.59 -10.08
N TRP A 62 6.51 -15.22 -9.10
CA TRP A 62 6.19 -15.37 -7.68
C TRP A 62 5.10 -14.38 -7.25
N PHE A 63 5.20 -13.12 -7.67
CA PHE A 63 4.22 -12.09 -7.38
C PHE A 63 2.87 -12.39 -8.01
N VAL A 64 2.88 -12.74 -9.30
CA VAL A 64 1.67 -13.12 -10.05
C VAL A 64 1.04 -14.37 -9.44
N SER A 65 1.83 -15.37 -9.02
CA SER A 65 1.32 -16.56 -8.35
C SER A 65 0.57 -16.21 -7.05
N CYS A 66 1.13 -15.33 -6.21
CA CYS A 66 0.47 -14.92 -4.97
C CYS A 66 -0.82 -14.13 -5.22
N VAL A 67 -0.83 -13.25 -6.24
CA VAL A 67 -2.04 -12.52 -6.66
C VAL A 67 -3.11 -13.49 -7.15
N ILE A 68 -2.77 -14.41 -8.06
CA ILE A 68 -3.73 -15.38 -8.60
C ILE A 68 -4.30 -16.27 -7.49
N ARG A 69 -3.46 -16.77 -6.57
CA ARG A 69 -3.95 -17.56 -5.41
C ARG A 69 -4.96 -16.77 -4.58
N ALA A 70 -4.71 -15.48 -4.34
CA ALA A 70 -5.65 -14.65 -3.60
C ALA A 70 -6.99 -14.52 -4.35
N LEU A 71 -6.97 -14.27 -5.66
CA LEU A 71 -8.16 -14.13 -6.50
C LEU A 71 -8.98 -15.43 -6.60
N LEU A 72 -8.32 -16.58 -6.59
CA LEU A 72 -8.96 -17.90 -6.57
C LEU A 72 -9.45 -18.33 -5.17
N HIS A 73 -9.27 -17.48 -4.16
CA HIS A 73 -9.52 -17.80 -2.75
C HIS A 73 -8.71 -19.00 -2.22
N ASP A 74 -7.58 -19.30 -2.86
CA ASP A 74 -6.64 -20.32 -2.39
C ASP A 74 -5.92 -19.85 -1.11
N PRO A 75 -5.44 -20.78 -0.26
CA PRO A 75 -4.59 -20.44 0.86
C PRO A 75 -3.35 -19.65 0.41
N LEU A 76 -3.09 -18.51 1.06
CA LEU A 76 -1.88 -17.73 0.83
C LEU A 76 -0.73 -18.27 1.69
N PHE A 77 0.49 -18.11 1.21
CA PHE A 77 1.69 -18.35 2.00
C PHE A 77 1.71 -17.38 3.18
N GLU A 78 2.18 -17.85 4.34
CA GLU A 78 2.28 -17.01 5.53
C GLU A 78 3.20 -15.80 5.28
N LEU A 79 2.77 -14.65 5.80
CA LEU A 79 3.63 -13.48 5.87
C LEU A 79 4.65 -13.69 6.99
N SER A 80 5.94 -13.64 6.66
CA SER A 80 6.96 -13.42 7.67
C SER A 80 6.94 -11.95 8.12
N ASP A 81 7.46 -11.67 9.30
CA ASP A 81 7.77 -10.29 9.73
C ASP A 81 6.55 -9.34 9.80
N ILE A 82 5.40 -9.82 10.27
CA ILE A 82 4.12 -9.06 10.31
C ILE A 82 4.14 -7.85 11.27
N ASN A 83 5.20 -7.67 12.08
CA ASN A 83 5.30 -6.60 13.08
C ASN A 83 6.60 -5.78 12.96
N VAL A 84 7.04 -5.49 11.73
CA VAL A 84 8.21 -4.62 11.49
C VAL A 84 7.89 -3.18 11.91
N PRO A 85 8.79 -2.50 12.66
CA PRO A 85 8.60 -1.10 13.01
C PRO A 85 8.43 -0.21 11.78
N VAL A 86 7.34 0.57 11.76
CA VAL A 86 7.10 1.58 10.73
C VAL A 86 8.02 2.77 11.00
N THR A 87 8.76 3.22 9.99
CA THR A 87 9.62 4.41 10.14
C THR A 87 8.77 5.66 10.33
N LEU A 88 9.30 6.64 11.07
CA LEU A 88 8.61 7.92 11.27
C LEU A 88 8.29 8.64 9.95
N SER A 89 9.15 8.47 8.93
CA SER A 89 8.91 9.00 7.58
C SER A 89 7.64 8.41 6.95
N VAL A 90 7.45 7.09 7.03
CA VAL A 90 6.23 6.41 6.54
C VAL A 90 5.02 6.87 7.35
N ALA A 91 5.11 6.88 8.69
CA ALA A 91 4.01 7.31 9.55
C ALA A 91 3.59 8.77 9.27
N ASN A 92 4.55 9.68 9.10
CA ASN A 92 4.28 11.07 8.71
C ASN A 92 3.65 11.17 7.33
N THR A 93 4.11 10.38 6.36
CA THR A 93 3.53 10.35 5.01
C THR A 93 2.06 9.91 5.06
N ILE A 94 1.75 8.83 5.78
CA ILE A 94 0.37 8.35 5.99
C ILE A 94 -0.48 9.44 6.68
N ARG A 95 0.06 10.09 7.72
CA ARG A 95 -0.62 11.20 8.42
C ARG A 95 -0.93 12.37 7.49
N LEU A 96 0.02 12.76 6.63
CA LEU A 96 -0.18 13.85 5.67
C LEU A 96 -1.24 13.50 4.63
N VAL A 97 -1.22 12.28 4.07
CA VAL A 97 -2.26 11.79 3.15
C VAL A 97 -3.63 11.83 3.82
N ALA A 98 -3.76 11.26 5.02
CA ALA A 98 -5.01 11.24 5.76
C ALA A 98 -5.52 12.65 6.09
N THR A 99 -4.62 13.57 6.43
CA THR A 99 -4.96 14.98 6.70
C THR A 99 -5.46 15.69 5.44
N ALA A 100 -4.84 15.45 4.28
CA ALA A 100 -5.24 16.04 3.01
C ALA A 100 -6.62 15.56 2.54
N HIS A 101 -7.00 14.33 2.89
CA HIS A 101 -8.26 13.70 2.49
C HIS A 101 -9.40 13.83 3.50
N ARG A 102 -9.14 14.41 4.69
CA ARG A 102 -10.13 14.48 5.79
C ARG A 102 -11.40 15.25 5.47
N THR A 103 -11.36 16.16 4.49
CA THR A 103 -12.52 16.96 4.07
C THR A 103 -13.43 16.22 3.10
N GLN A 104 -12.91 15.22 2.38
CA GLN A 104 -13.63 14.46 1.36
C GLN A 104 -14.08 13.09 1.89
N TRP A 105 -13.41 12.58 2.93
CA TRP A 105 -13.64 11.24 3.45
C TRP A 105 -13.79 11.28 4.98
N HIS A 106 -15.01 11.05 5.46
CA HIS A 106 -15.35 11.04 6.88
C HIS A 106 -14.53 10.00 7.67
N CYS A 107 -14.23 8.86 7.05
CA CYS A 107 -13.42 7.81 7.69
C CYS A 107 -11.98 8.27 8.03
N MET A 108 -11.46 9.29 7.35
CA MET A 108 -10.09 9.78 7.59
C MET A 108 -9.95 10.44 8.96
N SER A 109 -11.01 10.98 9.54
CA SER A 109 -10.95 11.55 10.90
C SER A 109 -10.69 10.47 11.96
N ALA A 110 -11.37 9.33 11.84
CA ALA A 110 -11.12 8.17 12.69
C ALA A 110 -9.71 7.60 12.44
N PHE A 111 -9.30 7.50 11.17
CA PHE A 111 -7.96 7.03 10.80
C PHE A 111 -6.83 7.91 11.36
N LEU A 112 -6.98 9.23 11.32
CA LEU A 112 -6.05 10.18 11.93
C LEU A 112 -5.95 9.98 13.45
N GLY A 113 -7.06 9.71 14.13
CA GLY A 113 -7.07 9.37 15.56
C GLY A 113 -6.24 8.12 15.86
N THR A 114 -6.38 7.07 15.04
CA THR A 114 -5.58 5.85 15.16
C THR A 114 -4.09 6.10 14.94
N ILE A 115 -3.71 6.87 13.91
CA ILE A 115 -2.31 7.21 13.64
C ILE A 115 -1.70 7.99 14.81
N ALA A 116 -2.42 8.97 15.35
CA ALA A 116 -1.97 9.76 16.50
C ALA A 116 -1.75 8.87 17.73
N SER A 117 -2.67 7.95 18.01
CA SER A 117 -2.51 6.98 19.11
C SER A 117 -1.27 6.11 18.93
N CYS A 118 -1.00 5.63 17.70
CA CYS A 118 0.19 4.83 17.42
C CYS A 118 1.49 5.65 17.59
N LEU A 119 1.52 6.90 17.12
CA LEU A 119 2.69 7.76 17.24
C LEU A 119 3.05 8.05 18.69
N LEU A 120 2.06 8.35 19.54
CA LEU A 120 2.28 8.60 20.97
C LEU A 120 2.90 7.40 21.69
N THR A 121 2.58 6.17 21.28
CA THR A 121 3.21 4.97 21.85
C THR A 121 4.68 4.83 21.44
N THR A 122 5.06 5.37 20.28
CA THR A 122 6.42 5.24 19.71
C THR A 122 7.38 6.39 20.07
N GLU A 123 6.87 7.58 20.42
CA GLU A 123 7.69 8.75 20.77
C GLU A 123 8.47 8.62 22.09
N SER A 124 8.34 7.49 22.81
CA SER A 124 9.24 7.16 23.91
C SER A 124 10.71 6.94 23.48
N ARG A 125 11.02 6.88 22.16
CA ARG A 125 12.40 6.93 21.61
C ARG A 125 12.45 7.58 20.20
N PRO A 126 12.77 8.88 20.06
CA PRO A 126 13.03 9.48 18.76
C PRO A 126 14.53 9.67 18.53
N SER A 127 15.11 8.94 17.56
CA SER A 127 16.40 9.28 16.96
C SER A 127 16.14 9.91 15.59
N ASP A 128 16.74 11.10 15.39
CA ASP A 128 16.57 12.05 14.30
C ASP A 128 16.26 11.47 12.91
N VAL A 129 15.13 11.89 12.33
CA VAL A 129 14.88 11.76 10.89
C VAL A 129 14.60 13.16 10.33
N THR A 130 15.58 13.68 9.59
CA THR A 130 15.47 14.91 8.81
C THR A 130 14.47 14.73 7.66
N VAL A 131 13.47 15.60 7.58
CA VAL A 131 12.48 15.65 6.50
C VAL A 131 13.15 16.22 5.23
N PRO A 132 13.13 15.52 4.08
CA PRO A 132 13.60 16.11 2.83
C PRO A 132 12.72 17.29 2.41
N LYS A 133 13.34 18.41 2.01
CA LYS A 133 12.74 19.68 1.58
C LYS A 133 11.88 19.61 0.28
N PHE A 134 11.28 18.48 -0.05
CA PHE A 134 10.49 18.33 -1.27
C PHE A 134 8.98 18.57 -1.09
N ILE A 135 8.53 19.06 0.07
CA ILE A 135 7.13 19.47 0.27
C ILE A 135 6.96 20.90 -0.27
N GLY A 136 7.07 21.02 -1.59
CA GLY A 136 6.75 22.19 -2.40
C GLY A 136 5.97 21.69 -3.62
N ASP A 137 4.82 22.32 -3.88
CA ASP A 137 3.99 22.19 -5.08
C ASP A 137 3.37 20.81 -5.35
N GLN A 138 2.11 20.62 -4.91
CA GLN A 138 0.99 19.77 -5.41
C GLN A 138 1.22 18.45 -6.20
N ILE A 139 2.43 17.95 -6.39
CA ILE A 139 2.82 16.99 -7.43
C ILE A 139 3.33 15.67 -6.84
N LEU A 140 3.73 15.64 -5.56
CA LEU A 140 4.43 14.48 -4.97
C LEU A 140 3.57 13.43 -4.29
N LEU A 141 2.31 13.73 -4.01
CA LEU A 141 1.36 12.71 -3.56
C LEU A 141 1.06 11.68 -4.65
N LYS A 142 1.27 12.02 -5.93
CA LYS A 142 1.20 11.06 -7.03
C LYS A 142 2.39 10.09 -6.99
N ALA A 143 3.61 10.58 -6.80
CA ALA A 143 4.83 9.79 -7.01
C ALA A 143 5.00 8.59 -6.05
N TYR A 144 4.58 8.71 -4.78
CA TYR A 144 4.70 7.59 -3.82
C TYR A 144 3.55 6.57 -3.92
N TRP A 145 2.41 6.97 -4.49
CA TRP A 145 1.28 6.09 -4.75
C TRP A 145 1.40 5.30 -6.06
N PHE A 146 2.35 5.64 -6.93
CA PHE A 146 2.50 5.01 -8.25
C PHE A 146 3.13 3.60 -8.21
N ASN A 147 3.87 3.24 -7.16
CA ASN A 147 4.81 2.11 -7.23
C ASN A 147 4.44 0.90 -6.36
N ILE A 148 3.18 0.72 -5.93
CA ILE A 148 2.81 -0.49 -5.17
C ILE A 148 1.54 -1.10 -5.77
N ILE A 149 0.42 -0.38 -5.72
CA ILE A 149 -0.84 -0.75 -6.35
C ILE A 149 -1.62 0.54 -6.60
N LYS A 150 -1.98 0.83 -7.85
CA LYS A 150 -2.95 1.90 -8.13
C LYS A 150 -4.34 1.28 -8.21
N VAL A 151 -5.13 1.48 -7.16
CA VAL A 151 -6.55 1.12 -7.18
C VAL A 151 -7.32 2.27 -7.78
N SER A 152 -7.98 2.02 -8.91
CA SER A 152 -8.92 2.96 -9.51
C SER A 152 -10.32 2.35 -9.37
N PHE A 153 -11.27 3.21 -9.08
CA PHE A 153 -12.66 2.82 -8.96
C PHE A 153 -13.46 3.52 -10.05
N LEU A 154 -14.32 2.76 -10.72
CA LEU A 154 -15.34 3.29 -11.62
C LEU A 154 -16.69 3.27 -10.91
#